data_AF-A0A2N1YL53-F1
#
_entry.id   AF-A0A2N1YL53-F1
#
_cell.length_a   1.000
_cell.length_b   1.000
_cell.length_c   1.000
_cell.angle_alpha   90.00
_cell.angle_beta   90.00
_cell.angle_gamma   90.00
#
_symmetry.space_group_name_H-M   'P 1'
#
loop_
_entity.id
_entity.type
_entity.pdbx_description
1 polymer ?
#
loop_
_entity_poly.entity_id
_entity_poly.type
_entity_poly.pdbx_seq_one_letter_code
_entity_poly.pdbx_strand_id
1 'polypeptide(L)'
;MPNQGFSRDTCWLRLTLKNTTETTANWLLQVDNSLLSEIDLFVFNGTDALPLDQQRAGLSVPFSERQLAYHAPVFPVTIPAQETRTLLIRANGTYSLQIPLTLVPADQFSERSHAAIMVQGLFIGGMVIMLLYNLFLYISIREPAYLFYVFWTLVITLFQVILHGFAQRYLWPEWLLMNQYGMAIILPLIIFLSSRFTLHFLSLANR
;
A
#
# COMPACT_ATOMS: atom_id res chain seq x y z
N MET A 1 -15.59 11.14 10.83
CA MET A 1 -14.42 10.24 10.75
C MET A 1 -13.62 10.41 12.05
N PRO A 2 -13.55 9.42 12.96
CA PRO A 2 -12.72 9.54 14.16
C PRO A 2 -11.28 9.19 13.81
N ASN A 3 -10.38 10.17 13.91
CA ASN A 3 -8.93 10.00 13.76
C ASN A 3 -8.36 9.64 15.15
N GLN A 4 -8.32 8.35 15.50
CA GLN A 4 -7.69 7.89 16.74
C GLN A 4 -6.17 7.79 16.50
N GLY A 5 -5.44 8.79 17.00
CA GLY A 5 -3.99 8.88 16.89
C GLY A 5 -3.27 7.71 17.58
N PHE A 6 -2.19 7.26 16.95
CA PHE A 6 -1.15 6.30 17.41
C PHE A 6 -1.46 5.54 18.71
N SER A 7 -2.45 4.66 18.67
CA SER A 7 -2.59 3.62 19.70
C SER A 7 -2.32 2.27 19.06
N ARG A 8 -1.64 1.37 19.78
CA ARG A 8 -1.41 -0.03 19.38
C ARG A 8 -2.72 -0.86 19.42
N ASP A 9 -3.85 -0.20 19.26
CA ASP A 9 -5.16 -0.76 19.46
C ASP A 9 -5.58 -1.47 18.19
N THR A 10 -5.70 -2.79 18.32
CA THR A 10 -6.31 -3.62 17.29
C THR A 10 -7.74 -3.15 17.08
N CYS A 11 -8.05 -2.68 15.87
CA CYS A 11 -9.40 -2.30 15.51
C CYS A 11 -10.14 -3.51 14.96
N TRP A 12 -11.34 -3.74 15.50
CA TRP A 12 -12.26 -4.75 15.02
C TRP A 12 -13.45 -4.08 14.34
N LEU A 13 -13.70 -4.44 13.10
CA LEU A 13 -14.83 -3.94 12.31
C LEU A 13 -15.71 -5.13 11.93
N ARG A 14 -17.01 -5.03 12.24
CA ARG A 14 -18.00 -6.03 11.89
C ARG A 14 -18.93 -5.46 10.81
N LEU A 15 -19.06 -6.18 9.70
CA LEU A 15 -19.96 -5.85 8.61
C LEU A 15 -20.88 -7.05 8.36
N THR A 16 -22.17 -6.81 8.18
CA THR A 16 -23.12 -7.86 7.79
C THR A 16 -23.62 -7.56 6.40
N LEU A 17 -23.36 -8.45 5.46
CA LEU A 17 -23.73 -8.31 4.05
C LEU A 17 -24.82 -9.32 3.73
N LYS A 18 -25.94 -8.84 3.20
CA LYS A 18 -27.05 -9.69 2.73
C LYS A 18 -27.14 -9.60 1.22
N ASN A 19 -27.07 -10.74 0.54
CA ASN A 19 -27.34 -10.81 -0.88
C ASN A 19 -28.85 -10.99 -1.09
N THR A 20 -29.51 -9.96 -1.60
CA THR A 20 -30.95 -10.00 -1.92
C THR A 20 -31.24 -10.46 -3.34
N THR A 21 -30.23 -10.78 -4.14
CA THR A 21 -30.38 -11.24 -5.52
C THR A 21 -30.56 -12.76 -5.60
N GLU A 22 -31.03 -13.24 -6.75
CA GLU A 22 -31.20 -14.67 -7.03
C GLU A 22 -29.90 -15.35 -7.51
N THR A 23 -28.82 -14.58 -7.65
CA THR A 23 -27.51 -15.07 -8.13
C THR A 23 -26.45 -14.89 -7.05
N THR A 24 -25.40 -15.72 -7.10
CA THR A 24 -24.22 -15.53 -6.24
C THR A 24 -23.55 -14.19 -6.52
N ALA A 25 -23.31 -13.39 -5.48
CA ALA A 25 -22.67 -12.09 -5.59
C ALA A 25 -21.19 -12.20 -5.16
N ASN A 26 -20.29 -11.80 -6.06
CA ASN A 26 -18.85 -11.77 -5.83
C ASN A 26 -18.42 -10.33 -5.57
N TRP A 27 -17.93 -10.07 -4.36
CA TRP A 27 -17.47 -8.75 -3.92
C TRP A 27 -15.99 -8.78 -3.63
N LEU A 28 -15.33 -7.65 -3.81
CA LEU A 28 -13.96 -7.40 -3.39
C LEU A 28 -14.01 -6.33 -2.30
N LEU A 29 -13.57 -6.71 -1.10
CA LEU A 29 -13.37 -5.78 -0.01
C LEU A 29 -11.93 -5.25 -0.08
N GLN A 30 -11.80 -3.99 -0.47
CA GLN A 30 -10.53 -3.30 -0.58
C GLN A 30 -10.26 -2.47 0.68
N VAL A 31 -9.03 -2.54 1.17
CA VAL A 31 -8.54 -1.67 2.23
C VAL A 31 -7.55 -0.68 1.60
N ASP A 32 -7.92 0.59 1.50
CA ASP A 32 -7.09 1.64 0.87
C ASP A 32 -5.95 2.13 1.78
N ASN A 33 -5.26 1.20 2.44
CA ASN A 33 -4.08 1.46 3.26
C ASN A 33 -3.12 0.26 3.19
N SER A 34 -2.07 0.39 2.37
CA SER A 34 -1.07 -0.67 2.19
C SER A 34 -0.02 -0.74 3.32
N LEU A 35 -0.04 0.21 4.26
CA LEU A 35 0.94 0.29 5.35
C LEU A 35 0.44 -0.35 6.65
N LEU A 36 -0.74 -0.97 6.64
CA LEU A 36 -1.23 -1.74 7.78
C LEU A 36 -0.35 -2.97 7.98
N SER A 37 0.05 -3.20 9.23
CA SER A 37 0.96 -4.28 9.59
C SER A 37 0.27 -5.63 9.40
N GLU A 38 -0.95 -5.75 9.93
CA GLU A 38 -1.76 -6.97 9.85
C GLU A 38 -3.22 -6.63 9.58
N ILE A 39 -3.81 -7.37 8.64
CA ILE A 39 -5.24 -7.33 8.34
C ILE A 39 -5.72 -8.76 8.19
N ASP A 40 -6.64 -9.18 9.04
CA ASP A 40 -7.31 -10.47 8.95
C ASP A 40 -8.79 -10.26 8.67
N LEU A 41 -9.30 -10.98 7.67
CA LEU A 41 -10.72 -11.08 7.41
C LEU A 41 -11.19 -12.47 7.83
N PHE A 42 -12.21 -12.50 8.67
CA PHE A 42 -12.94 -13.70 9.04
C PHE A 42 -14.36 -13.63 8.45
N VAL A 43 -14.75 -14.65 7.71
CA VAL A 43 -16.08 -14.74 7.08
C VAL A 43 -16.91 -15.77 7.84
N PHE A 44 -18.08 -15.36 8.35
CA PHE A 44 -19.00 -16.23 9.08
C PHE A 44 -20.31 -16.43 8.32
N ASN A 45 -20.93 -17.60 8.49
CA ASN A 45 -22.29 -17.86 8.07
C ASN A 45 -23.24 -17.57 9.24
N GLY A 46 -24.02 -16.48 9.17
CA GLY A 46 -24.95 -16.12 10.23
C GLY A 46 -24.31 -16.03 11.63
N THR A 47 -24.71 -16.93 12.54
CA THR A 47 -24.32 -16.99 13.95
C THR A 47 -23.32 -18.10 14.29
N ASP A 48 -22.67 -18.70 13.29
CA ASP A 48 -21.70 -19.77 13.53
C ASP A 48 -20.53 -19.29 14.42
N ALA A 49 -20.06 -20.18 15.30
CA ALA A 49 -18.97 -19.89 16.22
C ALA A 49 -17.57 -19.92 15.55
N LEU A 50 -17.46 -20.59 14.39
CA LEU A 50 -16.23 -20.72 13.63
C LEU A 50 -16.35 -20.01 12.27
N PRO A 51 -15.28 -19.35 11.78
CA PRO A 51 -15.29 -18.74 10.47
C PRO A 51 -15.29 -19.81 9.38
N LEU A 52 -16.06 -19.57 8.32
CA LEU A 52 -16.09 -20.36 7.09
C LEU A 52 -14.80 -20.15 6.28
N ASP A 53 -14.27 -18.93 6.30
CA ASP A 53 -13.05 -18.57 5.59
C ASP A 53 -12.24 -17.55 6.41
N GLN A 54 -10.92 -17.64 6.31
CA GLN A 54 -9.98 -16.71 6.92
C GLN A 54 -8.93 -16.30 5.90
N GLN A 55 -8.83 -14.98 5.69
CA GLN A 55 -7.90 -14.39 4.74
C GLN A 55 -7.01 -13.39 5.46
N ARG A 56 -5.74 -13.27 5.05
CA ARG A 56 -4.76 -12.41 5.69
C ARG A 56 -4.01 -11.55 4.68
N ALA A 57 -3.72 -10.33 5.06
CA ALA A 57 -2.89 -9.39 4.30
C ALA A 57 -2.20 -8.40 5.26
N GLY A 58 -1.47 -7.44 4.68
CA GLY A 58 -0.65 -6.49 5.43
C GLY A 58 0.84 -6.70 5.22
N LEU A 59 1.65 -5.88 5.89
CA LEU A 59 3.11 -5.89 5.78
C LEU A 59 3.76 -7.11 6.47
N SER A 60 3.10 -7.69 7.47
CA SER A 60 3.56 -8.87 8.20
C SER A 60 3.22 -10.20 7.52
N VAL A 61 2.50 -10.16 6.40
CA VAL A 61 2.05 -11.35 5.66
C VAL A 61 2.83 -11.45 4.34
N PRO A 62 3.42 -12.61 4.00
CA PRO A 62 4.07 -12.81 2.72
C PRO A 62 3.11 -12.52 1.57
N PHE A 63 3.60 -11.92 0.48
CA PHE A 63 2.71 -11.57 -0.64
C PHE A 63 2.06 -12.81 -1.25
N SER A 64 2.78 -13.93 -1.27
CA SER A 64 2.30 -15.24 -1.73
C SER A 64 1.11 -15.82 -0.95
N GLU A 65 0.91 -15.43 0.31
CA GLU A 65 -0.24 -15.88 1.14
C GLU A 65 -1.52 -15.08 0.88
N ARG A 66 -1.43 -13.96 0.14
CA ARG A 66 -2.60 -13.13 -0.19
C ARG A 66 -3.47 -13.83 -1.22
N GLN A 67 -4.77 -13.84 -0.98
CA GLN A 67 -5.72 -14.51 -1.88
C GLN A 67 -5.89 -13.79 -3.22
N LEU A 68 -5.66 -12.46 -3.26
CA LEU A 68 -5.64 -11.68 -4.49
C LEU A 68 -4.29 -10.97 -4.66
N ALA A 69 -3.61 -11.22 -5.78
CA ALA A 69 -2.35 -10.57 -6.14
C ALA A 69 -2.56 -9.13 -6.63
N TYR A 70 -2.93 -8.24 -5.71
CA TYR A 70 -3.11 -6.81 -5.95
C TYR A 70 -2.12 -5.97 -5.12
N HIS A 71 -1.86 -4.72 -5.54
CA HIS A 71 -0.87 -3.87 -4.86
C HIS A 71 -1.34 -3.47 -3.46
N ALA A 72 -2.64 -3.20 -3.30
CA ALA A 72 -3.28 -2.96 -2.02
C ALA A 72 -3.92 -4.25 -1.45
N PRO A 73 -4.18 -4.32 -0.14
CA PRO A 73 -4.93 -5.42 0.47
C PRO A 73 -6.36 -5.49 -0.07
N VAL A 74 -6.71 -6.62 -0.70
CA VAL A 74 -8.04 -6.87 -1.24
C VAL A 74 -8.44 -8.30 -0.89
N PHE A 75 -9.67 -8.44 -0.40
CA PHE A 75 -10.23 -9.69 0.10
C PHE A 75 -11.47 -10.07 -0.72
N PRO A 76 -11.43 -11.18 -1.48
CA PRO A 76 -12.61 -11.66 -2.20
C PRO A 76 -13.63 -12.26 -1.24
N VAL A 77 -14.89 -11.86 -1.40
CA VAL A 77 -16.02 -12.30 -0.58
C VAL A 77 -17.14 -12.76 -1.50
N THR A 78 -17.49 -14.04 -1.39
CA THR A 78 -18.59 -14.65 -2.15
C THR A 78 -19.80 -14.81 -1.25
N ILE A 79 -20.94 -14.28 -1.66
CA ILE A 79 -22.21 -14.38 -0.93
C ILE A 79 -23.23 -15.09 -1.83
N PRO A 80 -23.63 -16.33 -1.51
CA PRO A 80 -24.66 -17.04 -2.28
C PRO A 80 -26.00 -16.30 -2.33
N ALA A 81 -26.85 -16.69 -3.27
CA ALA A 81 -28.16 -16.09 -3.46
C ALA A 81 -29.00 -16.17 -2.16
N GLN A 82 -29.69 -15.07 -1.81
CA GLN A 82 -30.53 -14.95 -0.61
C GLN A 82 -29.82 -15.21 0.74
N GLU A 83 -28.49 -15.32 0.76
CA GLU A 83 -27.73 -15.56 1.99
C GLU A 83 -27.21 -14.27 2.64
N THR A 84 -26.86 -14.39 3.93
CA THR A 84 -26.23 -13.33 4.72
C THR A 84 -24.89 -13.81 5.26
N ARG A 85 -23.85 -13.02 5.06
CA ARG A 85 -22.50 -13.27 5.59
C ARG A 85 -22.10 -12.17 6.56
N THR A 86 -21.52 -12.57 7.69
CA THR A 86 -20.91 -11.62 8.63
C THR A 86 -19.41 -11.61 8.39
N LEU A 87 -18.87 -10.45 8.07
CA LEU A 87 -17.45 -10.19 7.92
C LEU A 87 -16.93 -9.55 9.20
N LEU A 88 -15.89 -10.13 9.78
CA LEU A 88 -15.16 -9.57 10.90
C LEU A 88 -13.74 -9.27 10.45
N ILE A 89 -13.38 -7.99 10.46
CA ILE A 89 -12.08 -7.50 10.02
C ILE A 89 -11.30 -7.10 11.27
N ARG A 90 -10.14 -7.71 11.45
CA ARG A 90 -9.15 -7.32 12.44
C ARG A 90 -8.06 -6.55 11.73
N ALA A 91 -7.81 -5.32 12.14
CA ALA A 91 -6.75 -4.51 11.58
C ALA A 91 -5.83 -3.99 12.69
N ASN A 92 -4.53 -4.13 12.47
CA ASN A 92 -3.49 -3.62 13.34
C ASN A 92 -2.43 -2.90 12.49
N GLY A 93 -1.97 -1.75 12.98
CA GLY A 93 -1.05 -0.89 12.26
C GLY A 93 -0.01 -0.31 13.19
N THR A 94 1.25 -0.35 12.75
CA THR A 94 2.34 0.40 13.39
C THR A 94 2.24 1.89 13.06
N TYR A 95 1.63 2.23 11.92
CA TYR A 95 1.38 3.58 11.44
C TYR A 95 -0.10 3.97 11.68
N SER A 96 -0.47 5.24 11.47
CA SER A 96 -1.82 5.76 11.70
C SER A 96 -2.91 4.80 11.21
N LEU A 97 -3.82 4.44 12.11
CA LEU A 97 -4.84 3.41 11.89
C LEU A 97 -6.02 3.98 11.09
N GLN A 98 -5.79 4.20 9.80
CA GLN A 98 -6.85 4.53 8.84
C GLN A 98 -7.23 3.27 8.07
N ILE A 99 -8.50 2.87 8.18
CA ILE A 99 -9.02 1.68 7.51
C ILE A 99 -10.17 2.10 6.58
N PRO A 100 -9.86 2.83 5.49
CA PRO A 100 -10.84 3.11 4.44
C PRO A 100 -11.23 1.78 3.78
N LEU A 101 -12.45 1.33 4.06
CA LEU A 101 -13.02 0.12 3.49
C LEU A 101 -13.92 0.46 2.31
N THR A 102 -13.61 -0.13 1.18
CA THR A 102 -14.41 0.00 -0.04
C THR A 102 -14.87 -1.39 -0.46
N LEU A 103 -16.18 -1.57 -0.62
CA LEU A 103 -16.77 -2.81 -1.14
C LEU A 103 -17.15 -2.60 -2.60
N VAL A 104 -16.58 -3.38 -3.51
CA VAL A 104 -16.77 -3.23 -4.97
C VAL A 104 -17.17 -4.57 -5.57
N PRO A 105 -18.14 -4.62 -6.51
CA PRO A 105 -18.41 -5.83 -7.28
C PRO A 105 -17.16 -6.30 -8.04
N ALA A 106 -16.88 -7.60 -8.06
CA ALA A 106 -15.65 -8.13 -8.66
C ALA A 106 -15.52 -7.82 -10.16
N ASP A 107 -16.64 -7.75 -10.88
CA ASP A 107 -16.74 -7.38 -12.30
C ASP A 107 -16.41 -5.90 -12.57
N GLN A 108 -16.65 -5.02 -11.60
CA GLN A 108 -16.39 -3.57 -11.73
C GLN A 108 -15.02 -3.15 -11.18
N PHE A 109 -14.34 -4.03 -10.48
CA PHE A 109 -13.11 -3.69 -9.76
C PHE A 109 -11.98 -3.25 -10.69
N SER A 110 -11.80 -3.95 -11.82
CA SER A 110 -10.75 -3.63 -12.78
C SER A 110 -10.93 -2.21 -13.33
N GLU A 111 -12.13 -1.91 -13.85
CA GLU A 111 -12.49 -0.61 -14.42
C GLU A 111 -12.29 0.54 -13.43
N ARG A 112 -12.73 0.38 -12.16
CA ARG A 112 -12.55 1.43 -11.14
C ARG A 112 -11.08 1.65 -10.77
N SER A 113 -10.27 0.60 -10.81
CA SER A 113 -8.87 0.66 -10.38
C SER A 113 -7.91 1.15 -11.47
N HIS A 114 -8.27 0.99 -12.74
CA HIS A 114 -7.39 1.29 -13.87
C HIS A 114 -6.90 2.74 -13.91
N ALA A 115 -7.80 3.70 -13.72
CA ALA A 115 -7.45 5.13 -13.78
C ALA A 115 -6.43 5.51 -12.70
N ALA A 116 -6.63 5.05 -11.45
CA ALA A 116 -5.73 5.33 -10.34
C ALA A 116 -4.34 4.71 -10.56
N ILE A 117 -4.28 3.45 -11.02
CA ILE A 117 -3.03 2.78 -11.34
C ILE A 117 -2.30 3.49 -12.49
N MET A 118 -3.03 3.94 -13.51
CA MET A 118 -2.43 4.63 -14.65
C MET A 118 -1.80 5.97 -14.23
N VAL A 119 -2.49 6.76 -13.41
CA VAL A 119 -1.94 8.01 -12.86
C VAL A 119 -0.69 7.75 -12.04
N GLN A 120 -0.72 6.71 -11.19
CA GLN A 120 0.45 6.33 -10.40
C GLN A 120 1.63 5.87 -11.27
N GLY A 121 1.34 5.09 -12.32
CA GLY A 121 2.34 4.62 -13.28
C GLY A 121 2.99 5.77 -14.04
N LEU A 122 2.21 6.77 -14.47
CA LEU A 122 2.73 7.98 -15.12
C LEU A 122 3.60 8.80 -14.15
N PHE A 123 3.17 8.94 -12.90
CA PHE A 123 3.93 9.65 -11.88
C PHE A 123 5.28 8.96 -11.60
N ILE A 124 5.28 7.65 -11.34
CA ILE A 124 6.52 6.87 -11.12
C ILE A 124 7.42 6.92 -12.37
N GLY A 125 6.83 6.78 -13.57
CA GLY A 125 7.57 6.90 -14.83
C GLY A 125 8.25 8.26 -15.00
N GLY A 126 7.55 9.35 -14.66
CA GLY A 126 8.11 10.70 -14.64
C GLY A 126 9.28 10.84 -13.68
N MET A 127 9.20 10.25 -12.48
CA MET A 127 10.30 10.24 -11.51
C MET A 127 11.52 9.46 -12.04
N VAL A 128 11.30 8.33 -12.72
CA VAL A 128 12.38 7.56 -13.34
C VAL A 128 13.05 8.35 -14.46
N ILE A 129 12.29 9.04 -15.31
CA ILE A 129 12.85 9.91 -16.35
C ILE A 129 13.69 11.03 -15.71
N MET A 130 13.19 11.65 -14.64
CA MET A 130 13.94 12.68 -13.91
C MET A 130 15.24 12.14 -13.31
N LEU A 131 15.21 10.91 -12.77
CA LEU A 131 16.40 10.22 -12.27
C LEU A 131 17.43 10.00 -13.38
N LEU A 132 17.00 9.45 -14.52
CA LEU A 132 17.88 9.19 -15.67
C LEU A 132 18.46 10.48 -16.26
N TYR A 133 17.66 11.54 -16.34
CA TYR A 133 18.11 12.86 -16.77
C TYR A 133 19.21 13.41 -15.86
N ASN A 134 19.00 13.38 -14.54
CA ASN A 134 19.99 13.87 -13.58
C ASN A 134 21.24 12.98 -13.54
N LEU A 135 21.11 11.69 -13.80
CA LEU A 135 22.24 10.79 -13.96
C LEU A 135 23.06 11.14 -15.21
N PHE A 136 22.41 11.45 -16.33
CA PHE A 136 23.08 11.92 -17.55
C PHE A 136 23.80 13.26 -17.34
N LEU A 137 23.17 14.20 -16.63
CA LEU A 137 23.81 15.46 -16.24
C LEU A 137 25.02 15.23 -15.35
N TYR A 138 24.94 14.33 -14.39
CA TYR A 138 26.09 13.95 -13.56
C TYR A 138 27.25 13.40 -14.41
N ILE A 139 26.97 12.52 -15.37
CA ILE A 139 28.02 11.97 -16.25
C ILE A 139 28.67 13.07 -17.10
N SER A 140 27.89 14.06 -17.54
CA SER A 140 28.33 15.15 -18.41
C SER A 140 29.09 16.26 -17.67
N ILE A 141 28.52 16.76 -16.57
CA ILE A 141 29.05 17.90 -15.80
C ILE A 141 30.02 17.44 -14.71
N ARG A 142 29.83 16.22 -14.19
CA ARG A 142 30.61 15.60 -13.09
C ARG A 142 30.59 16.37 -11.77
N GLU A 143 29.57 17.19 -11.58
CA GLU A 143 29.35 17.88 -10.30
C GLU A 143 28.65 16.95 -9.29
N PRO A 144 29.20 16.80 -8.07
CA PRO A 144 28.65 15.89 -7.05
C PRO A 144 27.24 16.28 -6.59
N ALA A 145 26.81 17.53 -6.78
CA ALA A 145 25.45 17.98 -6.51
C ALA A 145 24.39 17.15 -7.26
N TYR A 146 24.66 16.80 -8.54
CA TYR A 146 23.74 15.98 -9.33
C TYR A 146 23.64 14.54 -8.81
N LEU A 147 24.72 13.99 -8.23
CA LEU A 147 24.69 12.66 -7.65
C LEU A 147 23.79 12.61 -6.39
N PHE A 148 23.86 13.63 -5.53
CA PHE A 148 22.94 13.74 -4.39
C PHE A 148 21.48 13.86 -4.86
N TYR A 149 21.25 14.60 -5.94
CA TYR A 149 19.91 14.71 -6.53
C TYR A 149 19.39 13.37 -7.07
N VAL A 150 20.23 12.60 -7.76
CA VAL A 150 19.89 11.25 -8.24
C VAL A 150 19.50 10.34 -7.08
N PHE A 151 20.31 10.27 -6.02
CA PHE A 151 20.00 9.45 -4.86
C PHE A 151 18.74 9.92 -4.13
N TRP A 152 18.57 11.23 -3.97
CA TRP A 152 17.36 11.78 -3.36
C TRP A 152 16.12 11.38 -4.18
N THR A 153 16.16 11.57 -5.50
CA THR A 153 15.09 11.19 -6.44
C THR A 153 14.78 9.69 -6.37
N LEU A 154 15.82 8.85 -6.30
CA LEU A 154 15.66 7.40 -6.14
C LEU A 154 14.91 7.05 -4.85
N VAL A 155 15.33 7.65 -3.72
CA VAL A 155 14.75 7.35 -2.41
C VAL A 155 13.30 7.87 -2.31
N ILE A 156 12.99 9.05 -2.87
CA ILE A 156 11.60 9.53 -2.91
C ILE A 156 10.72 8.70 -3.84
N THR A 157 11.28 8.18 -4.95
CA THR A 157 10.55 7.24 -5.82
C THR A 157 10.25 5.93 -5.08
N LEU A 158 11.23 5.39 -4.37
CA LEU A 158 11.07 4.18 -3.57
C LEU A 158 10.04 4.37 -2.44
N PHE A 159 10.05 5.53 -1.79
CA PHE A 159 9.04 5.91 -0.80
C PHE A 159 7.63 5.85 -1.39
N GLN A 160 7.41 6.41 -2.58
CA GLN A 160 6.12 6.39 -3.26
C GLN A 160 5.69 4.95 -3.63
N VAL A 161 6.63 4.14 -4.12
CA VAL A 161 6.38 2.72 -4.44
C VAL A 161 5.97 1.91 -3.20
N ILE A 162 6.53 2.21 -2.03
CA ILE A 162 6.13 1.58 -0.76
C ILE A 162 4.80 2.11 -0.25
N LEU A 163 4.62 3.43 -0.26
CA LEU A 163 3.40 4.09 0.21
C LEU A 163 2.16 3.53 -0.49
N HIS A 164 2.26 3.27 -1.78
CA HIS A 164 1.20 2.70 -2.60
C HIS A 164 1.20 1.16 -2.68
N GLY A 165 1.99 0.45 -1.87
CA GLY A 165 1.97 -1.02 -1.78
C GLY A 165 2.62 -1.78 -2.95
N PHE A 166 3.12 -1.08 -3.97
CA PHE A 166 3.78 -1.69 -5.13
C PHE A 166 5.08 -2.40 -4.78
N ALA A 167 5.79 -1.94 -3.74
CA ALA A 167 7.05 -2.54 -3.30
C ALA A 167 6.89 -4.01 -2.89
N GLN A 168 5.85 -4.32 -2.13
CA GLN A 168 5.55 -5.68 -1.68
C GLN A 168 5.10 -6.58 -2.83
N ARG A 169 4.61 -6.04 -3.95
CA ARG A 169 4.28 -6.86 -5.11
C ARG A 169 5.48 -7.11 -6.02
N TYR A 170 6.29 -6.09 -6.27
CA TYR A 170 7.28 -6.10 -7.36
C TYR A 170 8.74 -6.12 -6.91
N LEU A 171 9.08 -5.54 -5.76
CA LEU A 171 10.48 -5.38 -5.33
C LEU A 171 10.93 -6.48 -4.37
N TRP A 172 10.09 -6.83 -3.39
CA TRP A 172 10.48 -7.76 -2.33
C TRP A 172 9.30 -8.55 -1.73
N PRO A 173 8.57 -9.34 -2.53
CA PRO A 173 7.31 -9.97 -2.11
C PRO A 173 7.36 -10.83 -0.86
N GLU A 174 8.48 -11.52 -0.64
CA GLU A 174 8.65 -12.43 0.48
C GLU A 174 9.49 -11.83 1.62
N TRP A 175 10.04 -10.61 1.46
CA TRP A 175 10.92 -10.02 2.47
C TRP A 175 10.13 -9.23 3.52
N LEU A 176 9.58 -9.95 4.50
CA LEU A 176 8.73 -9.40 5.57
C LEU A 176 9.38 -8.23 6.33
N LEU A 177 10.67 -8.34 6.66
CA LEU A 177 11.38 -7.26 7.38
C LEU A 177 11.41 -5.96 6.55
N MET A 178 11.62 -6.07 5.24
CA MET A 178 11.62 -4.88 4.38
C MET A 178 10.21 -4.30 4.22
N ASN A 179 9.17 -5.15 4.19
CA ASN A 179 7.79 -4.69 4.19
C ASN A 179 7.45 -3.90 5.46
N GLN A 180 7.77 -4.44 6.63
CA GLN A 180 7.44 -3.82 7.92
C GLN A 180 8.26 -2.55 8.21
N TYR A 181 9.57 -2.59 7.95
CA TYR A 181 10.51 -1.54 8.36
C TYR A 181 10.98 -0.62 7.23
N GLY A 182 10.64 -0.91 5.97
CA GLY A 182 11.11 -0.14 4.81
C GLY A 182 10.77 1.35 4.90
N MET A 183 9.55 1.68 5.31
CA MET A 183 9.11 3.07 5.57
C MET A 183 9.99 3.76 6.62
N ALA A 184 10.30 3.10 7.74
CA ALA A 184 11.12 3.64 8.81
C ALA A 184 12.58 3.89 8.39
N ILE A 185 13.10 3.09 7.45
CA ILE A 185 14.46 3.24 6.90
C ILE A 185 14.51 4.38 5.87
N ILE A 186 13.48 4.51 5.04
CA ILE A 186 13.47 5.44 3.89
C ILE A 186 13.21 6.89 4.30
N LEU A 187 12.30 7.12 5.24
CA LEU A 187 11.98 8.47 5.72
C LEU A 187 13.21 9.29 6.19
N PRO A 188 14.08 8.79 7.08
CA PRO A 188 15.28 9.53 7.49
C PRO A 188 16.28 9.70 6.33
N LEU A 189 16.35 8.74 5.39
CA LEU A 189 17.23 8.81 4.23
C LEU A 189 16.83 9.95 3.28
N ILE A 190 15.53 10.20 3.10
CA ILE A 190 15.01 11.35 2.33
C ILE A 190 15.53 12.66 2.92
N ILE A 191 15.36 12.83 4.25
CA ILE A 191 15.74 14.05 4.95
C ILE A 191 17.26 14.25 4.85
N PHE A 192 18.04 13.22 5.15
CA PHE A 192 19.50 13.27 5.09
C PHE A 192 20.01 13.69 3.70
N LEU A 193 19.49 13.06 2.63
CA LEU A 193 19.90 13.38 1.26
C LEU A 193 19.46 14.79 0.84
N SER A 194 18.25 15.22 1.21
CA SER A 194 17.79 16.59 0.93
C SER A 194 18.67 17.64 1.62
N SER A 195 19.05 17.42 2.88
CA SER A 195 19.91 18.35 3.61
C SER A 195 21.30 18.44 2.98
N ARG A 196 21.88 17.30 2.56
CA ARG A 196 23.19 17.28 1.89
C ARG A 196 23.14 17.98 0.54
N PHE A 197 22.07 17.77 -0.23
CA PHE A 197 21.85 18.48 -1.50
C PHE A 197 21.77 20.00 -1.28
N THR A 198 20.93 20.47 -0.36
CA THR A 198 20.75 21.89 -0.07
C THR A 198 22.03 22.56 0.41
N LEU A 199 22.76 21.93 1.34
CA LEU A 199 24.04 22.47 1.84
C LEU A 199 25.08 22.59 0.72
N HIS A 200 25.14 21.60 -0.16
CA HIS A 200 26.11 21.62 -1.26
C HIS A 200 25.75 22.68 -2.30
N PHE A 201 24.48 22.79 -2.66
CA PHE A 201 23.99 23.82 -3.58
C PHE A 201 24.23 25.24 -3.03
N LEU A 202 23.97 25.47 -1.74
CA LEU A 202 24.21 26.78 -1.11
C LEU A 202 25.72 27.10 -1.04
N SER A 203 26.57 26.09 -0.84
CA SER A 203 28.03 26.27 -0.84
C SER A 203 28.59 26.64 -2.22
N LEU A 204 27.91 26.24 -3.30
CA LEU A 204 28.22 26.65 -4.67
C LEU A 204 27.77 28.09 -4.94
N ALA A 205 26.65 28.54 -4.34
CA ALA A 205 26.16 29.91 -4.51
C ALA A 205 27.01 30.98 -3.79
N ASN A 206 27.78 30.59 -2.77
CA ASN A 206 28.66 31.48 -2.00
C ASN A 206 30.10 31.55 -2.53
N ARG A 207 30.41 30.94 -3.68
CA ARG A 207 31.71 31.03 -4.37
C ARG A 207 31.56 31.80 -5.67
#